data_AF-A0A7D5CJ72-F1
#
_entry.id   AF-A0A7D5CJ72-F1
#
_cell.length_a   1.000
_cell.length_b   1.000
_cell.length_c   1.000
_cell.angle_alpha   90.00
_cell.angle_beta   90.00
_cell.angle_gamma   90.00
#
_symmetry.space_group_name_H-M   'P 1'
#
loop_
_entity.id
_entity.type
_entity.pdbx_description
1 polymer ?
#
loop_
_entity_poly.entity_id
_entity_poly.type
_entity_poly.pdbx_seq_one_letter_code
_entity_poly.pdbx_strand_id
1 'polypeptide(L)'
;MSLVGVLLQIVAVVLALHLLGLGAVRWVIGREFRGSSLRENARAVAPTAAVLGALLLANGTVRDVGVGVSWLIGVNVTKVIHSLEGAFVADLQSFATPELTAYFSFVYVFGYVFLLTFPVVLYAFHDDTRALSATLVAYTLNYGIGLLCYVLFVAYGPRNFMPGAVESLLFSNWPEVQHLTARVNENTNVFPSLHTSLSVTVALLAARYRTAAPGWLPVATTLAASVAVATMYLGIHWLTDVLGGILLAAVSVAAGARYAEEKHGDDGPGDRPPVTGGVTEQFRR
;
A
#
# COMPACT_ATOMS: atom_id res chain seq x y z
N MET A 1 12.02 14.34 20.55
CA MET A 1 13.09 13.81 19.67
C MET A 1 13.22 14.69 18.42
N SER A 2 14.37 14.70 17.72
CA SER A 2 14.48 15.37 16.42
C SER A 2 13.73 14.61 15.32
N LEU A 3 13.34 15.28 14.23
CA LEU A 3 12.72 14.63 13.05
C LEU A 3 13.57 13.46 12.53
N VAL A 4 14.89 13.65 12.49
CA VAL A 4 15.86 12.62 12.11
C VAL A 4 15.78 11.43 13.06
N GLY A 5 15.67 11.66 14.36
CA GLY A 5 15.51 10.59 15.35
C GLY A 5 14.25 9.76 15.13
N VAL A 6 13.11 10.40 14.83
CA VAL A 6 11.85 9.70 14.51
C VAL A 6 11.98 8.86 13.24
N LEU A 7 12.57 9.42 12.18
CA LEU A 7 12.80 8.69 10.93
C LEU A 7 13.71 7.48 11.12
N LEU A 8 14.82 7.64 11.87
CA LEU A 8 15.71 6.53 12.18
C LEU A 8 15.01 5.43 12.98
N GLN A 9 14.14 5.80 13.93
CA GLN A 9 13.36 4.83 14.68
C GLN A 9 12.38 4.07 13.79
N ILE A 10 11.65 4.76 12.90
CA ILE A 10 10.76 4.13 11.92
C ILE A 10 11.55 3.14 11.05
N VAL A 11 12.68 3.57 10.48
CA VAL A 11 13.53 2.71 9.66
C VAL A 11 14.01 1.49 10.45
N ALA A 12 14.50 1.67 11.68
CA ALA A 12 15.01 0.58 12.50
C ALA A 12 13.91 -0.46 12.82
N VAL A 13 12.73 -0.01 13.24
CA VAL A 13 11.59 -0.90 13.56
C VAL A 13 11.11 -1.62 12.29
N VAL A 14 10.96 -0.90 11.17
CA VAL A 14 10.53 -1.50 9.91
C VAL A 14 11.55 -2.51 9.40
N LEU A 15 12.85 -2.24 9.49
CA LEU A 15 13.90 -3.21 9.15
C LEU A 15 13.83 -4.46 10.03
N ALA A 16 13.63 -4.30 11.35
CA ALA A 16 13.45 -5.43 12.24
C ALA A 16 12.23 -6.29 11.84
N LEU A 17 11.09 -5.65 11.50
CA LEU A 17 9.90 -6.34 11.01
C LEU A 17 10.17 -7.07 9.68
N HIS A 18 10.96 -6.50 8.77
CA HIS A 18 11.37 -7.17 7.53
C HIS A 18 12.20 -8.41 7.81
N LEU A 19 13.20 -8.31 8.69
CA LEU A 19 14.05 -9.45 9.06
C LEU A 19 13.23 -10.58 9.68
N LEU A 20 12.31 -10.24 10.61
CA LEU A 20 11.40 -11.19 11.22
C LEU A 20 10.46 -11.82 10.18
N GLY A 21 9.87 -11.02 9.29
CA GLY A 21 8.97 -11.49 8.25
C GLY A 21 9.67 -12.41 7.24
N LEU A 22 10.86 -12.04 6.77
CA LEU A 22 11.67 -12.87 5.86
C LEU A 22 12.10 -14.17 6.56
N GLY A 23 12.48 -14.10 7.83
CA GLY A 23 12.81 -15.28 8.64
C GLY A 23 11.63 -16.23 8.78
N ALA A 24 10.44 -15.71 9.09
CA ALA A 24 9.21 -16.50 9.20
C ALA A 24 8.81 -17.15 7.87
N VAL A 25 8.86 -16.40 6.76
CA VAL A 25 8.58 -16.92 5.41
C VAL A 25 9.60 -18.01 5.04
N ARG A 26 10.89 -17.79 5.27
CA ARG A 26 11.93 -18.80 5.03
C ARG A 26 11.68 -20.06 5.86
N TRP A 27 11.29 -19.92 7.12
CA TRP A 27 10.99 -21.04 8.00
C TRP A 27 9.79 -21.87 7.51
N VAL A 28 8.73 -21.21 7.02
CA VAL A 28 7.54 -21.88 6.48
C VAL A 28 7.79 -22.55 5.13
N ILE A 29 8.50 -21.87 4.21
CA ILE A 29 8.69 -22.36 2.83
C ILE A 29 9.88 -23.34 2.73
N GLY A 30 10.87 -23.23 3.63
CA GLY A 30 12.08 -24.06 3.60
C GLY A 30 12.99 -23.81 2.40
N ARG A 31 12.77 -22.74 1.63
CA ARG A 31 13.57 -22.36 0.45
C ARG A 31 14.44 -21.15 0.72
N GLU A 32 15.60 -21.12 0.07
CA GLU A 32 16.49 -19.97 0.10
C GLU A 32 16.06 -18.91 -0.91
N PHE A 33 16.19 -17.63 -0.54
CA PHE A 33 16.01 -16.52 -1.46
C PHE A 33 17.15 -16.52 -2.49
N ARG A 34 16.82 -16.57 -3.78
CA ARG A 34 17.81 -16.67 -4.86
C ARG A 34 18.16 -15.27 -5.37
N GLY A 35 19.46 -14.93 -5.35
CA GLY A 35 19.94 -13.63 -5.84
C GLY A 35 19.77 -13.44 -7.36
N SER A 36 19.66 -14.53 -8.14
CA SER A 36 19.37 -14.47 -9.58
C SER A 36 17.97 -13.89 -9.83
N SER A 37 16.96 -14.38 -9.12
CA SER A 37 15.56 -13.95 -9.25
C SER A 37 15.41 -12.47 -8.90
N LEU A 38 16.13 -11.99 -7.87
CA LEU A 38 16.21 -10.56 -7.54
C LEU A 38 16.64 -9.70 -8.72
N ARG A 39 17.76 -10.08 -9.37
CA ARG A 39 18.32 -9.28 -10.47
C ARG A 39 17.42 -9.30 -11.71
N GLU A 40 16.83 -10.45 -12.02
CA GLU A 40 15.90 -10.64 -13.13
C GLU A 40 14.64 -9.81 -12.93
N ASN A 41 14.00 -9.95 -11.76
CA ASN A 41 12.83 -9.17 -11.39
C ASN A 41 13.10 -7.66 -11.41
N ALA A 42 14.19 -7.22 -10.77
CA ALA A 42 14.55 -5.80 -10.72
C ALA A 42 14.69 -5.19 -12.12
N ARG A 43 15.28 -5.92 -13.07
CA ARG A 43 15.38 -5.49 -14.47
C ARG A 43 14.02 -5.48 -15.16
N ALA A 44 13.24 -6.53 -14.98
CA ALA A 44 11.93 -6.68 -15.63
C ALA A 44 10.94 -5.59 -15.22
N VAL A 45 10.96 -5.18 -13.94
CA VAL A 45 10.08 -4.14 -13.41
C VAL A 45 10.69 -2.74 -13.37
N ALA A 46 11.95 -2.56 -13.80
CA ALA A 46 12.65 -1.27 -13.73
C ALA A 46 11.86 -0.09 -14.33
N PRO A 47 11.22 -0.22 -15.51
CA PRO A 47 10.41 0.87 -16.06
C PRO A 47 9.20 1.21 -15.17
N THR A 48 8.51 0.20 -14.66
CA THR A 48 7.36 0.38 -13.75
C THR A 48 7.80 1.02 -12.43
N ALA A 49 8.91 0.57 -11.87
CA ALA A 49 9.50 1.14 -10.67
C ALA A 49 9.92 2.60 -10.87
N ALA A 50 10.46 2.94 -12.06
CA ALA A 50 10.82 4.31 -12.41
C ALA A 50 9.60 5.23 -12.48
N VAL A 51 8.48 4.77 -13.06
CA VAL A 51 7.22 5.53 -13.08
C VAL A 51 6.69 5.77 -11.67
N LEU A 52 6.63 4.72 -10.84
CA LEU A 52 6.22 4.87 -9.45
C LEU A 52 7.15 5.83 -8.69
N GLY A 53 8.46 5.69 -8.86
CA GLY A 53 9.46 6.56 -8.25
C GLY A 53 9.29 8.03 -8.67
N ALA A 54 9.10 8.29 -9.96
CA ALA A 54 8.83 9.63 -10.47
C ALA A 54 7.55 10.23 -9.87
N LEU A 55 6.47 9.43 -9.78
CA LEU A 55 5.21 9.84 -9.17
C LEU A 55 5.36 10.18 -7.68
N LEU A 56 6.08 9.33 -6.92
CA LEU A 56 6.34 9.54 -5.50
C LEU A 56 7.23 10.76 -5.23
N LEU A 57 8.20 11.02 -6.10
CA LEU A 57 9.04 12.23 -6.03
C LEU A 57 8.22 13.48 -6.38
N ALA A 58 7.37 13.39 -7.40
CA ALA A 58 6.48 14.48 -7.79
C ALA A 58 5.38 14.76 -6.76
N ASN A 59 5.02 13.79 -5.91
CA ASN A 59 3.95 13.91 -4.91
C ASN A 59 4.09 15.16 -4.03
N GLY A 60 5.30 15.53 -3.62
CA GLY A 60 5.54 16.76 -2.87
C GLY A 60 5.02 18.00 -3.62
N THR A 61 5.49 18.19 -4.85
CA THR A 61 5.10 19.29 -5.73
C THR A 61 3.63 19.24 -6.13
N VAL A 62 3.11 18.05 -6.43
CA VAL A 62 1.70 17.87 -6.80
C VAL A 62 0.77 18.23 -5.65
N ARG A 63 1.17 18.00 -4.39
CA ARG A 63 0.37 18.46 -3.25
C ARG A 63 0.39 19.98 -3.11
N ASP A 64 1.57 20.61 -3.18
CA ASP A 64 1.69 22.07 -3.04
C ASP A 64 0.88 22.82 -4.11
N VAL A 65 0.98 22.38 -5.37
CA VAL A 65 0.20 22.93 -6.49
C VAL A 65 -1.26 22.49 -6.40
N GLY A 66 -1.49 21.24 -6.03
CA GLY A 66 -2.80 20.60 -5.96
C GLY A 66 -3.71 21.25 -4.92
N VAL A 67 -3.17 21.73 -3.79
CA VAL A 67 -3.95 22.51 -2.82
C VAL A 67 -4.46 23.81 -3.47
N GLY A 68 -3.60 24.56 -4.15
CA GLY A 68 -3.99 25.79 -4.84
C GLY A 68 -5.05 25.55 -5.93
N VAL A 69 -4.92 24.47 -6.69
CA VAL A 69 -5.90 24.07 -7.71
C VAL A 69 -7.20 23.57 -7.06
N SER A 70 -7.12 22.78 -5.99
CA SER A 70 -8.28 22.24 -5.27
C SER A 70 -9.13 23.35 -4.66
N TRP A 71 -8.54 24.47 -4.21
CA TRP A 71 -9.31 25.65 -3.81
C TRP A 71 -10.06 26.33 -4.98
N LEU A 72 -9.59 26.16 -6.22
CA LEU A 72 -10.20 26.75 -7.41
C LEU A 72 -11.28 25.87 -8.03
N ILE A 73 -11.07 24.54 -8.08
CA ILE A 73 -11.95 23.60 -8.78
C ILE A 73 -12.50 22.46 -7.91
N GLY A 74 -11.99 22.32 -6.69
CA GLY A 74 -12.31 21.19 -5.82
C GLY A 74 -13.72 21.30 -5.24
N VAL A 75 -14.44 20.18 -5.24
CA VAL A 75 -15.75 20.08 -4.62
C VAL A 75 -15.58 19.70 -3.16
N ASN A 76 -16.06 20.56 -2.25
CA ASN A 76 -16.04 20.24 -0.82
C ASN A 76 -17.12 19.20 -0.49
N VAL A 77 -16.68 17.96 -0.27
CA VAL A 77 -17.55 16.81 0.00
C VAL A 77 -17.69 16.51 1.50
N THR A 78 -16.96 17.22 2.37
CA THR A 78 -16.91 16.95 3.82
C THR A 78 -18.30 16.91 4.46
N LYS A 79 -19.16 17.90 4.15
CA LYS A 79 -20.52 17.95 4.70
C LYS A 79 -21.40 16.81 4.21
N VAL A 80 -21.21 16.38 2.96
CA VAL A 80 -21.94 15.24 2.39
C VAL A 80 -21.53 13.97 3.10
N ILE A 81 -20.22 13.73 3.26
CA ILE A 81 -19.69 12.58 4.00
C ILE A 81 -20.23 12.56 5.43
N HIS A 82 -20.12 13.67 6.16
CA HIS A 82 -20.66 13.77 7.53
C HIS A 82 -22.18 13.56 7.58
N SER A 83 -22.95 14.01 6.59
CA SER A 83 -24.40 13.78 6.56
C SER A 83 -24.79 12.31 6.38
N LEU A 84 -23.90 11.50 5.78
CA LEU A 84 -24.10 10.07 5.59
C LEU A 84 -23.71 9.27 6.85
N GLU A 85 -22.63 9.66 7.52
CA GLU A 85 -22.03 8.89 8.62
C GLU A 85 -22.38 9.41 10.02
N GLY A 86 -22.75 10.69 10.13
CA GLY A 86 -22.99 11.36 11.40
C GLY A 86 -21.79 11.25 12.35
N ALA A 87 -22.07 10.77 13.56
CA ALA A 87 -21.10 10.66 14.64
C ALA A 87 -20.29 9.35 14.64
N PHE A 88 -20.37 8.51 13.59
CA PHE A 88 -19.77 7.17 13.57
C PHE A 88 -18.31 7.12 14.06
N VAL A 89 -17.46 8.04 13.62
CA VAL A 89 -16.04 8.08 14.04
C VAL A 89 -15.90 8.48 15.52
N ALA A 90 -16.75 9.37 16.02
CA ALA A 90 -16.78 9.72 17.45
C ALA A 90 -17.24 8.53 18.30
N ASP A 91 -18.26 7.79 17.84
CA ASP A 91 -18.75 6.57 18.48
C ASP A 91 -17.65 5.49 18.48
N LEU A 92 -16.87 5.37 17.40
CA LEU A 92 -15.72 4.47 17.37
C LEU A 92 -14.67 4.86 18.43
N GLN A 93 -14.42 6.15 18.62
CA GLN A 93 -13.50 6.64 19.65
C GLN A 93 -14.02 6.47 21.08
N SER A 94 -15.33 6.25 21.30
CA SER A 94 -15.84 5.98 22.64
C SER A 94 -15.32 4.66 23.23
N PHE A 95 -14.80 3.76 22.38
CA PHE A 95 -14.13 2.52 22.79
C PHE A 95 -12.63 2.69 23.04
N ALA A 96 -12.10 3.91 22.97
CA ALA A 96 -10.67 4.13 23.06
C ALA A 96 -10.12 3.81 24.46
N THR A 97 -9.04 3.03 24.50
CA THR A 97 -8.24 2.79 25.71
C THR A 97 -6.77 3.12 25.41
N PRO A 98 -5.94 3.37 26.43
CA PRO A 98 -4.50 3.60 26.22
C PRO A 98 -3.81 2.48 25.43
N GLU A 99 -4.18 1.22 25.69
CA GLU A 99 -3.60 0.04 25.03
C GLU A 99 -4.04 -0.05 23.56
N LEU A 100 -5.33 0.17 23.28
CA LEU A 100 -5.86 0.13 21.94
C LEU A 100 -5.31 1.29 21.08
N THR A 101 -5.17 2.48 21.69
CA THR A 101 -4.54 3.63 21.06
C THR A 101 -3.06 3.39 20.78
N ALA A 102 -2.33 2.73 21.69
CA ALA A 102 -0.95 2.34 21.45
C ALA A 102 -0.82 1.36 20.28
N TYR A 103 -1.69 0.35 20.23
CA TYR A 103 -1.74 -0.62 19.15
C TYR A 103 -2.02 0.05 17.79
N PHE A 104 -3.09 0.83 17.67
CA PHE A 104 -3.44 1.45 16.40
C PHE A 104 -2.44 2.53 15.98
N SER A 105 -1.84 3.25 16.92
CA SER A 105 -0.73 4.17 16.61
C SER A 105 0.48 3.42 16.06
N PHE A 106 0.84 2.28 16.66
CA PHE A 106 1.93 1.44 16.16
C PHE A 106 1.64 0.89 14.76
N VAL A 107 0.41 0.39 14.54
CA VAL A 107 -0.04 -0.09 13.23
C VAL A 107 0.03 1.03 12.19
N TYR A 108 -0.44 2.23 12.53
CA TYR A 108 -0.47 3.36 11.61
C TYR A 108 0.94 3.84 11.22
N VAL A 109 1.87 3.91 12.17
CA VAL A 109 3.23 4.44 11.93
C VAL A 109 4.18 3.39 11.36
N PHE A 110 4.24 2.21 11.97
CA PHE A 110 5.22 1.17 11.63
C PHE A 110 4.60 0.04 10.81
N GLY A 111 3.42 -0.44 11.22
CA GLY A 111 2.72 -1.54 10.56
C GLY A 111 2.40 -1.23 9.11
N TYR A 112 1.90 -0.03 8.82
CA TYR A 112 1.59 0.43 7.47
C TYR A 112 2.83 0.45 6.57
N VAL A 113 3.94 1.04 7.03
CA VAL A 113 5.18 1.13 6.24
C VAL A 113 5.71 -0.28 5.95
N PHE A 114 5.72 -1.16 6.95
CA PHE A 114 6.08 -2.57 6.77
C PHE A 114 5.15 -3.26 5.76
N LEU A 115 3.83 -3.12 5.89
CA LEU A 115 2.85 -3.75 5.01
C LEU A 115 3.07 -3.38 3.53
N LEU A 116 3.43 -2.12 3.25
CA LEU A 116 3.63 -1.63 1.89
C LEU A 116 4.95 -2.08 1.27
N THR A 117 6.01 -2.14 2.07
CA THR A 117 7.38 -2.38 1.59
C THR A 117 7.76 -3.85 1.60
N PHE A 118 7.24 -4.63 2.56
CA PHE A 118 7.51 -6.06 2.66
C PHE A 118 7.16 -6.86 1.40
N PRO A 119 5.98 -6.73 0.75
CA PRO A 119 5.67 -7.47 -0.47
C PRO A 119 6.61 -7.13 -1.63
N VAL A 120 7.13 -5.89 -1.71
CA VAL A 120 8.11 -5.50 -2.73
C VAL A 120 9.41 -6.28 -2.54
N VAL A 121 9.91 -6.35 -1.30
CA VAL A 121 11.11 -7.13 -0.96
C VAL A 121 10.86 -8.61 -1.20
N LEU A 122 9.75 -9.14 -0.68
CA LEU A 122 9.38 -10.54 -0.78
C LEU A 122 9.27 -11.01 -2.23
N TYR A 123 8.51 -10.30 -3.05
CA TYR A 123 8.29 -10.68 -4.45
C TYR A 123 9.51 -10.40 -5.34
N ALA A 124 10.41 -9.50 -4.95
CA ALA A 124 11.67 -9.34 -5.65
C ALA A 124 12.52 -10.60 -5.63
N PHE A 125 12.46 -11.42 -4.58
CA PHE A 125 13.18 -12.70 -4.52
C PHE A 125 12.39 -13.89 -5.09
N HIS A 126 11.17 -13.69 -5.59
CA HIS A 126 10.31 -14.76 -6.06
C HIS A 126 10.52 -15.03 -7.57
N ASP A 127 10.43 -16.28 -8.02
CA ASP A 127 10.68 -16.63 -9.43
C ASP A 127 9.58 -16.13 -10.39
N ASP A 128 8.41 -15.78 -9.86
CA ASP A 128 7.28 -15.22 -10.61
C ASP A 128 7.27 -13.70 -10.54
N THR A 129 7.72 -13.03 -11.60
CA THR A 129 7.77 -11.57 -11.73
C THR A 129 6.38 -10.92 -11.67
N ARG A 130 5.29 -11.66 -11.96
CA ARG A 130 3.93 -11.08 -12.03
C ARG A 130 3.51 -10.47 -10.71
N ALA A 131 3.87 -11.09 -9.59
CA ALA A 131 3.50 -10.59 -8.26
C ALA A 131 4.11 -9.20 -7.99
N LEU A 132 5.41 -9.03 -8.28
CA LEU A 132 6.10 -7.75 -8.12
C LEU A 132 5.59 -6.71 -9.11
N SER A 133 5.43 -7.08 -10.37
CA SER A 133 4.93 -6.20 -11.42
C SER A 133 3.53 -5.68 -11.10
N ALA A 134 2.60 -6.57 -10.72
CA ALA A 134 1.24 -6.21 -10.31
C ALA A 134 1.24 -5.29 -9.09
N THR A 135 2.12 -5.52 -8.11
CA THR A 135 2.27 -4.67 -6.92
C THR A 135 2.66 -3.24 -7.30
N LEU A 136 3.71 -3.08 -8.12
CA LEU A 136 4.19 -1.75 -8.50
C LEU A 136 3.20 -1.00 -9.39
N VAL A 137 2.53 -1.68 -10.32
CA VAL A 137 1.48 -1.07 -11.14
C VAL A 137 0.28 -0.66 -10.29
N ALA A 138 -0.20 -1.55 -9.40
CA ALA A 138 -1.32 -1.22 -8.54
C ALA A 138 -0.97 -0.04 -7.61
N TYR A 139 0.24 0.03 -7.06
CA TYR A 139 0.69 1.20 -6.29
C TYR A 139 0.70 2.47 -7.12
N THR A 140 1.21 2.40 -8.36
CA THR A 140 1.22 3.54 -9.28
C THR A 140 -0.20 4.06 -9.54
N LEU A 141 -1.16 3.15 -9.79
CA LEU A 141 -2.56 3.51 -10.01
C LEU A 141 -3.20 4.10 -8.75
N ASN A 142 -2.98 3.49 -7.59
CA ASN A 142 -3.44 4.00 -6.30
C ASN A 142 -2.98 5.46 -6.09
N TYR A 143 -1.68 5.73 -6.21
CA TYR A 143 -1.14 7.07 -6.03
C TYR A 143 -1.66 8.04 -7.10
N GLY A 144 -1.66 7.64 -8.37
CA GLY A 144 -2.07 8.53 -9.47
C GLY A 144 -3.54 8.93 -9.37
N ILE A 145 -4.42 7.95 -9.16
CA ILE A 145 -5.86 8.19 -9.03
C ILE A 145 -6.16 8.89 -7.70
N GLY A 146 -5.52 8.50 -6.60
CA GLY A 146 -5.71 9.15 -5.30
C GLY A 146 -5.29 10.62 -5.32
N LEU A 147 -4.14 10.94 -5.93
CA LEU A 147 -3.70 12.33 -6.12
C LEU A 147 -4.71 13.14 -6.94
N LEU A 148 -5.24 12.56 -8.02
CA LEU A 148 -6.30 13.19 -8.80
C LEU A 148 -7.55 13.44 -7.93
N CYS A 149 -7.98 12.45 -7.16
CA CYS A 149 -9.12 12.62 -6.24
C CYS A 149 -8.87 13.71 -5.19
N TYR A 150 -7.67 13.83 -4.64
CA TYR A 150 -7.31 14.89 -3.68
C TYR A 150 -7.34 16.28 -4.29
N VAL A 151 -7.09 16.41 -5.59
CA VAL A 151 -7.27 17.68 -6.32
C VAL A 151 -8.75 17.97 -6.58
N LEU A 152 -9.54 16.95 -6.90
CA LEU A 152 -10.95 17.11 -7.28
C LEU A 152 -11.91 17.24 -6.07
N PHE A 153 -11.57 16.61 -4.93
CA PHE A 153 -12.42 16.53 -3.75
C PHE A 153 -11.71 17.10 -2.54
N VAL A 154 -12.28 18.17 -1.97
CA VAL A 154 -11.83 18.74 -0.69
C VAL A 154 -12.60 18.04 0.43
N ALA A 155 -11.90 17.28 1.27
CA ALA A 155 -12.50 16.53 2.37
C ALA A 155 -11.68 16.71 3.65
N TYR A 156 -12.25 17.32 4.69
CA TYR A 156 -11.58 17.39 5.99
C TYR A 156 -11.78 16.09 6.76
N GLY A 157 -10.70 15.55 7.35
CA GLY A 157 -10.80 14.40 8.24
C GLY A 157 -11.68 14.68 9.48
N PRO A 158 -12.24 13.66 10.13
CA PRO A 158 -13.18 13.80 11.25
C PRO A 158 -12.66 14.68 12.38
N ARG A 159 -11.40 14.49 12.81
CA ARG A 159 -10.76 15.30 13.87
C ARG A 159 -10.64 16.80 13.54
N ASN A 160 -10.60 17.14 12.25
CA ASN A 160 -10.50 18.52 11.77
C ASN A 160 -11.89 19.15 11.58
N PHE A 161 -12.90 18.34 11.26
CA PHE A 161 -14.27 18.80 11.01
C PHE A 161 -15.12 18.88 12.28
N MET A 162 -14.93 17.96 13.24
CA MET A 162 -15.67 17.90 14.51
C MET A 162 -14.74 18.02 15.73
N PRO A 163 -14.02 19.15 15.88
CA PRO A 163 -13.15 19.35 17.04
C PRO A 163 -13.96 19.28 18.34
N GLY A 164 -13.48 18.50 19.31
CA GLY A 164 -14.14 18.26 20.59
C GLY A 164 -15.05 17.01 20.63
N ALA A 165 -15.49 16.51 19.48
CA ALA A 165 -16.16 15.20 19.38
C ALA A 165 -15.21 14.09 18.91
N VAL A 166 -14.20 14.45 18.09
CA VAL A 166 -13.16 13.52 17.62
C VAL A 166 -11.79 14.08 17.97
N GLU A 167 -10.98 13.27 18.65
CA GLU A 167 -9.64 13.62 19.08
C GLU A 167 -8.55 13.10 18.14
N SER A 168 -7.38 13.76 18.16
CA SER A 168 -6.19 13.34 17.43
C SER A 168 -5.38 12.29 18.22
N LEU A 169 -5.95 11.10 18.44
CA LEU A 169 -5.38 10.04 19.29
C LEU A 169 -3.97 9.59 18.89
N LEU A 170 -3.57 9.75 17.62
CA LEU A 170 -2.19 9.45 17.20
C LEU A 170 -1.16 10.28 17.99
N PHE A 171 -1.47 11.54 18.26
CA PHE A 171 -0.54 12.49 18.87
C PHE A 171 -0.52 12.42 20.40
N SER A 172 -1.45 11.68 21.04
CA SER A 172 -1.35 11.38 22.47
C SER A 172 -0.23 10.37 22.76
N ASN A 173 -0.02 9.40 21.86
CA ASN A 173 1.02 8.38 22.02
C ASN A 173 2.32 8.72 21.31
N TRP A 174 2.25 9.41 20.17
CA TRP A 174 3.43 9.78 19.37
C TRP A 174 3.39 11.26 18.97
N PRO A 175 3.54 12.20 19.92
CA PRO A 175 3.56 13.63 19.63
C PRO A 175 4.62 14.00 18.58
N GLU A 176 5.77 13.34 18.57
CA GLU A 176 6.89 13.63 17.66
C GLU A 176 6.56 13.33 16.19
N VAL A 177 5.62 12.41 15.94
CA VAL A 177 5.15 12.08 14.59
C VAL A 177 4.26 13.20 14.02
N GLN A 178 3.77 14.14 14.85
CA GLN A 178 3.02 15.30 14.39
C GLN A 178 3.83 16.15 13.40
N HIS A 179 5.12 16.38 13.68
CA HIS A 179 5.99 17.13 12.77
C HIS A 179 6.24 16.40 11.45
N LEU A 180 6.33 15.06 11.48
CA LEU A 180 6.47 14.26 10.27
C LEU A 180 5.18 14.30 9.43
N THR A 181 4.04 14.05 10.07
CA THR A 181 2.73 14.03 9.40
C THR A 181 2.36 15.38 8.81
N ALA A 182 2.65 16.50 9.49
CA ALA A 182 2.44 17.85 8.96
C ALA A 182 3.28 18.16 7.71
N ARG A 183 4.31 17.38 7.40
CA ARG A 183 5.15 17.56 6.20
C ARG A 183 4.71 16.69 5.03
N VAL A 184 3.87 15.69 5.29
CA VAL A 184 3.49 14.67 4.29
C VAL A 184 1.98 14.53 4.12
N ASN A 185 1.16 15.14 4.97
CA ASN A 185 -0.29 15.08 4.89
C ASN A 185 -0.88 16.48 4.94
N GLU A 186 -1.88 16.70 4.09
CA GLU A 186 -2.76 17.86 4.15
C GLU A 186 -4.06 17.49 4.85
N ASN A 187 -4.62 18.42 5.61
CA ASN A 187 -5.83 18.18 6.40
C ASN A 187 -7.09 17.92 5.56
N THR A 188 -7.03 18.25 4.26
CA THR A 188 -8.13 18.20 3.28
C THR A 188 -8.07 17.01 2.32
N ASN A 189 -7.01 16.20 2.37
CA ASN A 189 -6.73 15.15 1.39
C ASN A 189 -7.03 13.78 1.97
N VAL A 190 -8.26 13.58 2.43
CA VAL A 190 -8.68 12.32 3.10
C VAL A 190 -9.51 11.39 2.21
N PHE A 191 -10.16 11.90 1.15
CA PHE A 191 -11.00 11.07 0.28
C PHE A 191 -10.35 10.79 -1.09
N PRO A 192 -10.22 9.53 -1.54
CA PRO A 192 -10.41 8.28 -0.78
C PRO A 192 -9.22 7.99 0.16
N SER A 193 -9.37 7.08 1.11
CA SER A 193 -8.29 6.70 2.02
C SER A 193 -7.19 5.91 1.29
N LEU A 194 -6.08 6.57 0.95
CA LEU A 194 -4.90 5.88 0.37
C LEU A 194 -4.27 4.86 1.31
N HIS A 195 -4.28 5.10 2.63
CA HIS A 195 -3.79 4.13 3.61
C HIS A 195 -4.57 2.81 3.51
N THR A 196 -5.91 2.91 3.45
CA THR A 196 -6.77 1.76 3.25
C THR A 196 -6.52 1.14 1.87
N SER A 197 -6.49 1.96 0.83
CA SER A 197 -6.39 1.50 -0.56
C SER A 197 -5.12 0.69 -0.82
N LEU A 198 -3.97 1.20 -0.39
CA LEU A 198 -2.68 0.51 -0.53
C LEU A 198 -2.62 -0.75 0.35
N SER A 199 -3.16 -0.69 1.58
CA SER A 199 -3.18 -1.86 2.48
C SER A 199 -4.05 -3.00 1.94
N VAL A 200 -5.24 -2.68 1.44
CA VAL A 200 -6.16 -3.65 0.81
C VAL A 200 -5.57 -4.17 -0.50
N THR A 201 -4.87 -3.32 -1.26
CA THR A 201 -4.11 -3.75 -2.46
C THR A 201 -3.12 -4.86 -2.10
N VAL A 202 -2.36 -4.71 -1.01
CA VAL A 202 -1.43 -5.74 -0.53
C VAL A 202 -2.16 -7.02 -0.15
N ALA A 203 -3.26 -6.95 0.60
CA ALA A 203 -4.03 -8.13 1.00
C ALA A 203 -4.60 -8.89 -0.21
N LEU A 204 -5.16 -8.18 -1.19
CA LEU A 204 -5.71 -8.78 -2.41
C LEU A 204 -4.63 -9.43 -3.28
N LEU A 205 -3.47 -8.79 -3.43
CA LEU A 205 -2.33 -9.37 -4.16
C LEU A 205 -1.73 -10.56 -3.41
N ALA A 206 -1.66 -10.51 -2.07
CA ALA A 206 -1.25 -11.65 -1.26
C ALA A 206 -2.20 -12.84 -1.42
N ALA A 207 -3.51 -12.60 -1.62
CA ALA A 207 -4.48 -13.65 -1.90
C ALA A 207 -4.30 -14.22 -3.32
N ARG A 208 -4.12 -13.33 -4.32
CA ARG A 208 -3.91 -13.72 -5.73
C ARG A 208 -2.64 -14.53 -5.92
N TYR A 209 -1.53 -14.07 -5.35
CA TYR A 209 -0.20 -14.69 -5.45
C TYR A 209 0.15 -15.50 -4.19
N ARG A 210 -0.85 -16.11 -3.54
CA ARG A 210 -0.68 -16.84 -2.27
C ARG A 210 0.34 -17.98 -2.31
N THR A 211 0.54 -18.57 -3.49
CA THR A 211 1.53 -19.64 -3.70
C THR A 211 2.96 -19.12 -3.67
N ALA A 212 3.16 -17.82 -3.92
CA ALA A 212 4.49 -17.22 -3.90
C ALA A 212 5.03 -17.03 -2.48
N ALA A 213 4.14 -16.87 -1.50
CA ALA A 213 4.50 -16.76 -0.09
C ALA A 213 3.42 -17.33 0.83
N PRO A 214 3.36 -18.66 0.99
CA PRO A 214 2.50 -19.31 1.97
C PRO A 214 2.75 -18.72 3.38
N GLY A 215 1.69 -18.28 4.06
CA GLY A 215 1.77 -17.63 5.38
C GLY A 215 1.78 -16.10 5.35
N TRP A 216 2.04 -15.46 4.21
CA TRP A 216 1.94 -13.99 4.10
C TRP A 216 0.49 -13.49 4.15
N LEU A 217 -0.45 -14.21 3.51
CA LEU A 217 -1.85 -13.78 3.37
C LEU A 217 -2.54 -13.46 4.72
N PRO A 218 -2.47 -14.31 5.77
CA PRO A 218 -3.09 -13.98 7.06
C PRO A 218 -2.51 -12.71 7.69
N VAL A 219 -1.18 -12.51 7.60
CA VAL A 219 -0.50 -11.33 8.13
C VAL A 219 -0.92 -10.07 7.36
N ALA A 220 -0.87 -10.13 6.03
CA ALA A 220 -1.27 -9.03 5.15
C ALA A 220 -2.72 -8.63 5.38
N THR A 221 -3.63 -9.60 5.46
CA THR A 221 -5.07 -9.34 5.65
C THR A 221 -5.36 -8.74 7.01
N THR A 222 -4.76 -9.29 8.07
CA THR A 222 -4.93 -8.78 9.44
C THR A 222 -4.40 -7.35 9.54
N LEU A 223 -3.19 -7.11 9.03
CA LEU A 223 -2.57 -5.80 9.12
C LEU A 223 -3.30 -4.77 8.24
N ALA A 224 -3.81 -5.16 7.06
CA ALA A 224 -4.62 -4.30 6.23
C ALA A 224 -5.94 -3.88 6.90
N ALA A 225 -6.62 -4.84 7.54
CA ALA A 225 -7.81 -4.55 8.34
C ALA A 225 -7.47 -3.62 9.52
N SER A 226 -6.37 -3.88 10.23
CA SER A 226 -5.93 -3.02 11.32
C SER A 226 -5.57 -1.61 10.85
N VAL A 227 -4.96 -1.43 9.68
CA VAL A 227 -4.69 -0.09 9.11
C VAL A 227 -6.00 0.63 8.77
N ALA A 228 -6.94 -0.05 8.11
CA ALA A 228 -8.24 0.54 7.77
C ALA A 228 -8.97 1.02 9.05
N VAL A 229 -9.02 0.19 10.09
CA VAL A 229 -9.62 0.58 11.38
C VAL A 229 -8.80 1.69 12.07
N ALA A 230 -7.47 1.61 12.07
CA ALA A 230 -6.60 2.62 12.67
C ALA A 230 -6.86 4.00 12.08
N THR A 231 -7.08 4.12 10.77
CA THR A 231 -7.33 5.41 10.12
C THR A 231 -8.58 6.11 10.64
N MET A 232 -9.65 5.35 10.92
CA MET A 232 -10.88 5.89 11.51
C MET A 232 -10.72 6.11 13.02
N TYR A 233 -10.19 5.11 13.73
CA TYR A 233 -9.98 5.16 15.18
C TYR A 233 -9.12 6.37 15.59
N LEU A 234 -8.06 6.67 14.85
CA LEU A 234 -7.18 7.82 15.12
C LEU A 234 -7.76 9.17 14.65
N GLY A 235 -9.01 9.18 14.16
CA GLY A 235 -9.74 10.39 13.75
C GLY A 235 -9.29 10.98 12.41
N ILE A 236 -8.60 10.20 11.57
CA ILE A 236 -7.96 10.69 10.33
C ILE A 236 -8.91 10.60 9.15
N HIS A 237 -9.61 9.47 9.00
CA HIS A 237 -10.50 9.18 7.88
C HIS A 237 -11.93 8.88 8.34
N TRP A 238 -12.88 9.20 7.47
CA TRP A 238 -14.27 8.77 7.54
C TRP A 238 -14.43 7.33 7.03
N LEU A 239 -15.54 6.67 7.34
CA LEU A 239 -15.86 5.34 6.81
C LEU A 239 -16.01 5.37 5.28
N THR A 240 -16.58 6.43 4.72
CA THR A 240 -16.73 6.65 3.28
C THR A 240 -15.36 6.73 2.60
N ASP A 241 -14.36 7.36 3.24
CA ASP A 241 -13.00 7.38 2.73
C ASP A 241 -12.41 5.96 2.67
N VAL A 242 -12.64 5.16 3.71
CA VAL A 242 -12.20 3.75 3.79
C VAL A 242 -12.86 2.91 2.70
N LEU A 243 -14.17 3.05 2.50
CA LEU A 243 -14.90 2.35 1.43
C LEU A 243 -14.42 2.77 0.03
N GLY A 244 -14.19 4.07 -0.17
CA GLY A 244 -13.58 4.60 -1.40
C GLY A 244 -12.17 4.04 -1.64
N GLY A 245 -11.39 3.88 -0.57
CA GLY A 245 -10.07 3.23 -0.62
C GLY A 245 -10.17 1.75 -1.00
N ILE A 246 -11.11 1.00 -0.43
CA ILE A 246 -11.33 -0.41 -0.81
C ILE A 246 -11.69 -0.54 -2.31
N LEU A 247 -12.56 0.34 -2.82
CA LEU A 247 -12.92 0.36 -4.23
C LEU A 247 -11.70 0.67 -5.12
N LEU A 248 -10.92 1.70 -4.76
CA LEU A 248 -9.72 2.07 -5.49
C LEU A 248 -8.68 0.93 -5.48
N ALA A 249 -8.54 0.21 -4.37
CA ALA A 249 -7.69 -0.97 -4.28
C ALA A 249 -8.13 -2.06 -5.26
N ALA A 250 -9.42 -2.39 -5.28
CA ALA A 250 -9.96 -3.42 -6.17
C ALA A 250 -9.71 -3.09 -7.65
N VAL A 251 -9.96 -1.85 -8.06
CA VAL A 251 -9.71 -1.37 -9.44
C VAL A 251 -8.21 -1.44 -9.77
N SER A 252 -7.36 -0.95 -8.86
CA SER A 252 -5.91 -0.90 -9.07
C SER A 252 -5.29 -2.30 -9.15
N VAL A 253 -5.78 -3.24 -8.32
CA VAL A 253 -5.35 -4.65 -8.34
C VAL A 253 -5.82 -5.33 -9.63
N ALA A 254 -7.07 -5.13 -10.05
CA ALA A 254 -7.58 -5.72 -11.28
C ALA A 254 -6.75 -5.29 -12.50
N ALA A 255 -6.48 -3.99 -12.62
CA ALA A 255 -5.66 -3.44 -13.70
C ALA A 255 -4.19 -3.88 -13.60
N GLY A 256 -3.60 -3.83 -12.40
CA GLY A 256 -2.20 -4.21 -12.17
C GLY A 256 -1.94 -5.70 -12.42
N ALA A 257 -2.86 -6.57 -11.98
CA ALA A 257 -2.77 -8.00 -12.23
C ALA A 257 -2.88 -8.32 -13.73
N ARG A 258 -3.84 -7.69 -14.43
CA ARG A 258 -4.00 -7.86 -15.88
C ARG A 258 -2.75 -7.42 -16.64
N TYR A 259 -2.20 -6.25 -16.32
CA TYR A 259 -0.95 -5.78 -16.91
C TYR A 259 0.20 -6.77 -16.69
N ALA A 260 0.32 -7.30 -15.46
CA ALA A 260 1.38 -8.25 -15.13
C ALA A 260 1.24 -9.56 -15.91
N GLU A 261 0.01 -10.04 -16.12
CA GLU A 261 -0.28 -11.21 -16.94
C GLU A 261 0.04 -10.99 -18.41
N GLU A 262 -0.37 -9.86 -18.99
CA GLU A 262 -0.09 -9.53 -20.39
C GLU A 262 1.41 -9.38 -20.65
N LYS A 263 2.17 -8.84 -19.69
CA LYS A 263 3.60 -8.53 -19.86
C LYS A 263 4.54 -9.69 -19.49
N HIS A 264 4.14 -10.53 -18.53
CA HIS A 264 5.01 -11.55 -17.94
C HIS A 264 4.35 -12.93 -17.89
N GLY A 265 3.21 -13.13 -18.56
CA GLY A 265 2.48 -14.39 -18.60
C GLY A 265 2.97 -15.40 -19.64
N ASP A 266 3.64 -14.94 -20.70
CA ASP A 266 4.06 -15.76 -21.84
C ASP A 266 5.42 -16.48 -21.66
N ASP A 267 6.08 -16.34 -20.52
CA ASP A 267 7.31 -17.11 -20.21
C ASP A 267 7.03 -18.57 -19.78
N GLY A 268 5.87 -19.13 -20.15
CA GLY A 268 5.55 -20.54 -20.00
C GLY A 268 6.30 -21.41 -21.04
N PRO A 269 6.62 -22.69 -20.75
CA PRO A 269 7.42 -23.56 -21.64
C PRO A 269 6.67 -24.07 -22.89
N GLY A 270 5.71 -23.30 -23.41
CA GLY A 270 4.80 -23.71 -24.49
C GLY A 270 5.14 -23.17 -25.89
N ASP A 271 5.95 -22.12 -26.00
CA ASP A 271 6.10 -21.39 -27.27
C ASP A 271 7.42 -21.66 -28.01
N ARG A 272 8.07 -22.79 -27.71
CA ARG A 272 9.10 -23.32 -28.61
C ARG A 272 8.37 -23.98 -29.79
N PRO A 273 8.57 -23.52 -31.05
CA PRO A 273 8.07 -24.25 -32.20
C PRO A 273 8.62 -25.69 -32.12
N PRO A 274 7.81 -26.70 -32.49
CA PRO A 274 8.26 -28.08 -32.40
C PRO A 274 9.54 -28.20 -33.21
N VAL A 275 10.63 -28.57 -32.53
CA VAL A 275 11.84 -29.03 -33.20
C VAL A 275 11.40 -30.25 -33.97
N THR A 276 11.19 -30.08 -35.27
CA THR A 276 10.95 -31.18 -36.20
C THR A 276 12.16 -32.10 -36.10
N GLY A 277 12.01 -33.17 -35.33
CA GLY A 277 13.00 -34.22 -35.20
C GLY A 277 13.24 -34.83 -36.57
N GLY A 278 14.36 -34.46 -37.20
CA GLY A 278 14.93 -35.20 -38.30
C GLY A 278 15.42 -36.53 -37.77
N VAL A 279 14.58 -37.55 -37.89
CA VAL A 279 14.95 -38.94 -37.60
C VAL A 279 15.17 -39.66 -38.92
N THR A 280 16.45 -39.98 -39.13
CA THR A 280 17.05 -41.03 -39.96
C THR A 280 16.89 -41.00 -41.48
N GLU A 281 18.05 -40.90 -42.14
CA GLU A 281 18.50 -42.04 -42.94
C GLU A 281 20.02 -42.22 -42.80
N GLN A 282 20.40 -43.14 -41.92
CA GLN A 282 21.73 -43.71 -41.84
C GLN A 282 21.57 -45.19 -42.23
N PHE A 283 21.59 -45.48 -43.53
CA PHE A 283 21.81 -46.84 -44.02
C PHE A 283 23.08 -46.90 -44.86
N ARG A 284 24.04 -47.56 -44.23
CA ARG A 284 25.29 -48.12 -44.70
C ARG A 284 25.00 -49.22 -45.73
N ARG A 285 25.41 -49.03 -47.00
CA ARG A 285 26.15 -49.98 -47.86
C ARG A 285 26.30 -49.41 -49.28
#